data_AF-A0A832G730-F1
#
_entry.id   AF-A0A832G730-F1
#
_cell.length_a   1.000
_cell.length_b   1.000
_cell.length_c   1.000
_cell.angle_alpha   90.00
_cell.angle_beta   90.00
_cell.angle_gamma   90.00
#
_symmetry.space_group_name_H-M   'P 1'
#
loop_
_entity.id
_entity.type
_entity.pdbx_description
1 polymer ?
#
loop_
_entity_poly.entity_id
_entity_poly.type
_entity_poly.pdbx_seq_one_letter_code
_entity_poly.pdbx_strand_id
1 'polypeptide(L)'
;MSRIEKRLEKICNPNSKQEIPREDLESLLNHYFPGTWSFGDTRGSHNYRIWHEKFKQYPEEYGVEGLLMIPTTGGKRIKYFYLRKLCKAIELIKE
;
A
#
# COMPACT_ATOMS: atom_id res chain seq x y z
N MET A 1 -12.01 -7.66 -15.93
CA MET A 1 -11.15 -7.50 -14.75
C MET A 1 -9.69 -7.63 -15.16
N SER A 2 -8.91 -6.57 -14.97
CA SER A 2 -7.49 -6.45 -15.32
C SER A 2 -6.63 -7.39 -14.46
N ARG A 3 -5.38 -7.63 -14.89
CA ARG A 3 -4.40 -8.42 -14.10
C ARG A 3 -4.14 -7.80 -12.73
N ILE A 4 -4.15 -6.47 -12.64
CA ILE A 4 -3.92 -5.71 -11.41
C ILE A 4 -5.11 -5.85 -10.45
N GLU A 5 -6.34 -5.78 -10.96
CA GLU A 5 -7.55 -5.99 -10.17
C GLU A 5 -7.61 -7.41 -9.58
N LYS A 6 -7.33 -8.44 -10.40
CA LYS A 6 -7.26 -9.83 -9.91
C LYS A 6 -6.19 -10.04 -8.84
N ARG A 7 -5.07 -9.31 -8.93
CA ARG A 7 -4.01 -9.34 -7.91
C ARG A 7 -4.50 -8.67 -6.63
N LEU A 8 -5.13 -7.51 -6.74
CA LEU A 8 -5.71 -6.81 -5.60
C LEU A 8 -6.73 -7.71 -4.87
N GLU A 9 -7.64 -8.36 -5.58
CA GLU A 9 -8.62 -9.28 -4.97
C GLU A 9 -7.97 -10.41 -4.16
N LYS A 10 -6.92 -11.03 -4.70
CA LYS A 10 -6.17 -12.08 -3.99
C LYS A 10 -5.51 -11.57 -2.72
N ILE A 11 -5.00 -10.34 -2.76
CA ILE A 11 -4.33 -9.69 -1.62
C ILE A 11 -5.35 -9.27 -0.56
N CYS A 12 -6.49 -8.72 -0.98
CA CYS A 12 -7.54 -8.24 -0.09
C CYS A 12 -8.43 -9.34 0.45
N ASN A 13 -8.28 -10.58 -0.02
CA ASN A 13 -8.95 -11.73 0.58
C ASN A 13 -8.61 -11.84 2.08
N PRO A 14 -9.60 -11.75 3.00
CA PRO A 14 -9.35 -11.72 4.43
C PRO A 14 -8.79 -13.02 5.00
N ASN A 15 -8.83 -14.12 4.24
CA ASN A 15 -8.20 -15.39 4.61
C ASN A 15 -6.76 -15.51 4.08
N SER A 16 -6.35 -14.62 3.17
CA SER A 16 -4.98 -14.58 2.67
C SER A 16 -4.02 -14.04 3.73
N LYS A 17 -2.96 -14.80 3.97
CA LYS A 17 -1.79 -14.40 4.79
C LYS A 17 -0.53 -14.33 3.94
N GLN A 18 -0.68 -14.26 2.62
CA GLN A 18 0.43 -14.26 1.69
C GLN A 18 1.17 -12.93 1.74
N GLU A 19 2.50 -13.00 1.84
CA GLU A 19 3.37 -11.85 1.59
C GLU A 19 3.62 -11.69 0.10
N ILE A 20 3.80 -10.46 -0.35
CA ILE A 20 4.10 -10.17 -1.75
C ILE A 20 5.50 -9.56 -1.88
N PRO A 21 6.18 -9.76 -3.03
CA PRO A 21 7.42 -9.07 -3.32
C PRO A 21 7.16 -7.58 -3.59
N ARG A 22 8.21 -6.77 -3.51
CA ARG A 22 8.12 -5.30 -3.68
C ARG A 22 7.60 -4.89 -5.04
N GLU A 23 8.03 -5.57 -6.08
CA GLU A 23 7.67 -5.30 -7.46
C GLU A 23 6.15 -5.44 -7.66
N ASP A 24 5.52 -6.38 -6.95
CA ASP A 24 4.08 -6.58 -6.96
C ASP A 24 3.34 -5.45 -6.21
N LEU A 25 3.90 -4.95 -5.11
CA LEU A 25 3.38 -3.76 -4.42
C LEU A 25 3.50 -2.53 -5.34
N GLU A 26 4.68 -2.28 -5.91
CA GLU A 26 4.94 -1.12 -6.77
C GLU A 26 4.02 -1.12 -8.00
N SER A 27 3.71 -2.28 -8.56
CA SER A 27 2.71 -2.41 -9.63
C SER A 27 1.31 -1.95 -9.21
N LEU A 28 0.90 -2.22 -7.97
CA LEU A 28 -0.37 -1.74 -7.42
C LEU A 28 -0.31 -0.22 -7.17
N LEU A 29 0.79 0.26 -6.59
CA LEU A 29 0.96 1.68 -6.29
C LEU A 29 1.01 2.54 -7.55
N ASN A 30 1.68 2.08 -8.61
CA ASN A 30 1.70 2.76 -9.91
C ASN A 30 0.32 2.86 -10.56
N HIS A 31 -0.59 1.94 -10.24
CA HIS A 31 -1.95 1.94 -10.80
C HIS A 31 -2.91 2.80 -9.96
N TYR A 32 -2.88 2.66 -8.64
CA TYR A 32 -3.86 3.29 -7.75
C TYR A 32 -3.40 4.61 -7.14
N PHE A 33 -2.08 4.83 -7.04
CA PHE A 33 -1.47 6.02 -6.43
C PHE A 33 -0.40 6.63 -7.36
N PRO A 34 -0.68 6.84 -8.66
CA PRO A 34 0.36 7.22 -9.61
C PRO A 34 1.01 8.56 -9.22
N GLY A 35 2.33 8.55 -9.03
CA GLY A 35 3.10 9.75 -8.67
C GLY A 35 2.94 10.22 -7.23
N THR A 36 2.15 9.53 -6.39
CA THR A 36 1.89 9.92 -5.01
C THR A 36 2.46 8.91 -4.01
N TRP A 37 3.53 8.23 -4.37
CA TRP A 37 4.27 7.36 -3.45
C TRP A 37 5.77 7.45 -3.67
N SER A 38 6.53 7.12 -2.63
CA SER A 38 7.98 6.95 -2.71
C SER A 38 8.44 5.82 -1.80
N PHE A 39 9.61 5.26 -2.10
CA PHE A 39 10.27 4.26 -1.27
C PHE A 39 11.50 4.88 -0.61
N GLY A 40 11.54 4.88 0.72
CA GLY A 40 12.75 5.22 1.46
C GLY A 40 13.74 4.06 1.37
N ASP A 41 14.92 4.31 0.82
CA ASP A 41 16.01 3.34 0.70
C ASP A 41 17.16 3.61 1.70
N THR A 42 17.01 4.62 2.56
CA THR A 42 17.97 4.95 3.60
C THR A 42 18.25 3.76 4.53
N ARG A 43 19.51 3.61 4.92
CA ARG A 43 20.01 2.49 5.74
C ARG A 43 19.18 2.32 7.02
N GLY A 44 18.41 1.24 7.11
CA GLY A 44 17.57 0.89 8.27
C GLY A 44 16.08 1.23 8.16
N SER A 45 15.64 1.98 7.13
CA SER A 45 14.24 2.33 6.92
C SER A 45 13.80 1.99 5.50
N HIS A 46 13.26 0.78 5.31
CA HIS A 46 12.73 0.30 4.02
C HIS A 46 11.21 0.43 3.97
N ASN A 47 10.74 1.67 3.88
CA ASN A 47 9.33 2.01 4.00
C ASN A 47 8.82 2.68 2.73
N TYR A 48 7.68 2.21 2.23
CA TYR A 48 6.89 2.96 1.27
C TYR A 48 6.09 4.03 2.00
N ARG A 49 6.03 5.21 1.41
CA ARG A 49 5.21 6.34 1.83
C ARG A 49 4.23 6.64 0.71
N ILE A 50 2.94 6.66 1.00
CA ILE A 50 1.86 6.83 0.02
C ILE A 50 0.98 7.98 0.49
N TRP A 51 0.88 9.03 -0.32
CA TRP A 51 0.09 10.22 -0.04
C TRP A 51 -1.19 10.21 -0.88
N HIS A 52 -2.28 10.73 -0.31
CA HIS A 52 -3.51 10.98 -1.05
C HIS A 52 -4.39 12.01 -0.33
N GLU A 53 -5.07 12.89 -1.08
CA GLU A 53 -5.90 13.94 -0.46
C GLU A 53 -7.06 13.37 0.38
N LYS A 54 -7.69 12.29 -0.08
CA LYS A 54 -8.72 11.60 0.72
C LYS A 54 -8.22 11.09 2.07
N PHE A 55 -6.94 10.77 2.21
CA PHE A 55 -6.39 10.30 3.48
C PHE A 55 -6.42 11.41 4.55
N LYS A 56 -6.34 12.68 4.15
CA LYS A 56 -6.39 13.82 5.08
C LYS A 56 -7.76 13.97 5.75
N GLN A 57 -8.80 13.36 5.20
CA GLN A 57 -10.14 13.33 5.80
C GLN A 57 -10.21 12.35 7.00
N TYR A 58 -9.20 11.48 7.17
CA TYR A 58 -9.10 10.48 8.22
C TYR A 58 -7.75 10.62 8.96
N PRO A 59 -7.50 11.76 9.62
CA PRO A 59 -6.22 12.06 10.26
C PRO A 59 -5.87 11.09 11.41
N GLU A 60 -6.85 10.40 11.98
CA GLU A 60 -6.65 9.34 12.98
C GLU A 60 -5.97 8.09 12.42
N GLU A 61 -6.14 7.79 11.13
CA GLU A 61 -5.54 6.62 10.48
C GLU A 61 -4.29 6.97 9.67
N TYR A 62 -4.29 8.12 8.99
CA TYR A 62 -3.22 8.52 8.05
C TYR A 62 -2.44 9.76 8.47
N GLY A 63 -2.74 10.34 9.64
CA GLY A 63 -2.18 11.62 10.07
C GLY A 63 -2.71 12.79 9.25
N VAL A 64 -2.41 14.01 9.72
CA VAL A 64 -2.85 15.26 9.08
C VAL A 64 -2.30 15.43 7.66
N GLU A 65 -1.14 14.84 7.38
CA GLU A 65 -0.49 14.86 6.08
C GLU A 65 -1.15 13.92 5.06
N GLY A 66 -2.05 13.03 5.50
CA GLY A 66 -2.68 12.03 4.64
C GLY A 66 -1.67 11.03 4.09
N LEU A 67 -0.91 10.40 4.98
CA LEU A 67 0.19 9.49 4.67
C LEU A 67 -0.09 8.06 5.15
N LEU A 68 -0.03 7.10 4.24
CA LEU A 68 0.07 5.68 4.57
C LEU A 68 1.53 5.22 4.48
N MET A 69 2.04 4.61 5.55
CA MET A 69 3.36 3.96 5.55
C MET A 69 3.26 2.44 5.49
N ILE A 70 4.01 1.83 4.57
CA ILE A 70 4.10 0.37 4.41
C ILE A 70 5.57 -0.05 4.54
N PRO A 71 5.98 -0.65 5.67
CA PRO A 71 7.32 -1.19 5.83
C PRO A 71 7.49 -2.51 5.08
N THR A 72 8.73 -2.77 4.69
CA THR A 72 9.14 -4.05 4.10
C THR A 72 9.93 -4.90 5.09
N THR A 73 9.84 -6.22 4.94
CA THR A 73 10.67 -7.18 5.68
C THR A 73 11.94 -7.43 4.89
N GLY A 74 13.09 -7.12 5.51
CA GLY A 74 14.41 -7.29 4.89
C GLY A 74 14.60 -6.52 3.58
N GLY A 75 13.82 -5.46 3.34
CA GLY A 75 13.90 -4.67 2.11
C GLY A 75 13.31 -5.35 0.87
N LYS A 76 12.60 -6.49 1.01
CA LYS A 76 12.21 -7.36 -0.13
C LYS A 76 10.73 -7.73 -0.19
N ARG A 77 10.06 -7.87 0.95
CA ARG A 77 8.68 -8.39 1.02
C ARG A 77 7.77 -7.53 1.88
N ILE A 78 6.48 -7.58 1.59
CA ILE A 78 5.46 -6.86 2.34
C ILE A 78 4.58 -7.85 3.07
N LYS A 79 4.48 -7.66 4.40
CA LYS A 79 3.64 -8.50 5.26
C LYS A 79 2.16 -8.27 4.94
N TYR A 80 1.38 -9.35 4.96
CA TYR A 80 -0.06 -9.31 4.70
C TYR A 80 -0.82 -8.28 5.57
N PHE A 81 -0.36 -8.01 6.79
CA PHE A 81 -0.96 -7.01 7.67
C PHE A 81 -0.97 -5.61 7.04
N TYR A 82 0.12 -5.19 6.41
CA TYR A 82 0.20 -3.89 5.73
C TYR A 82 -0.56 -3.89 4.41
N LEU A 83 -0.63 -5.04 3.74
CA LEU A 83 -1.43 -5.18 2.54
C LEU A 83 -2.93 -4.98 2.82
N ARG A 84 -3.42 -5.36 4.00
CA ARG A 84 -4.81 -5.07 4.40
C ARG A 84 -5.06 -3.57 4.57
N LYS A 85 -4.10 -2.84 5.13
CA LYS A 85 -4.17 -1.37 5.20
C LYS A 85 -4.21 -0.76 3.79
N LEU A 86 -3.39 -1.26 2.88
CA LEU A 86 -3.41 -0.85 1.47
C LEU A 86 -4.76 -1.12 0.81
N CYS A 87 -5.38 -2.28 1.05
CA CYS A 87 -6.69 -2.61 0.50
C CYS A 87 -7.76 -1.59 0.92
N LYS A 88 -7.84 -1.27 2.21
CA LYS A 88 -8.76 -0.25 2.72
C LYS A 88 -8.49 1.12 2.11
N ALA A 89 -7.23 1.50 2.01
CA ALA A 89 -6.84 2.76 1.38
C ALA A 89 -7.25 2.81 -0.09
N ILE A 90 -7.15 1.70 -0.83
CA ILE A 90 -7.61 1.61 -2.23
C ILE A 90 -9.14 1.68 -2.33
N GLU A 91 -9.86 1.01 -1.44
CA GLU A 91 -11.34 1.10 -1.37
C GLU A 91 -11.77 2.55 -1.13
N LEU A 92 -11.15 3.22 -0.15
CA LEU A 92 -11.44 4.61 0.19
C LEU A 92 -11.25 5.57 -1.00
N ILE A 93 -10.22 5.37 -1.82
CA ILE A 93 -10.00 6.26 -2.97
C ILE A 93 -10.93 5.99 -4.14
N LYS A 94 -11.54 4.79 -4.22
CA LYS A 94 -12.50 4.42 -5.27
C LYS A 94 -13.92 4.94 -5.04
N GLU A 95 -14.30 5.21 -3.79
CA GLU A 95 -15.63 5.73 -3.39
C GLU A 95 -15.87 7.20 -3.80
#